data_AF-A0A6V8NMJ0-F1
#
_entry.id   AF-A0A6V8NMJ0-F1
#
_cell.length_a   1.000
_cell.length_b   1.000
_cell.length_c   1.000
_cell.angle_alpha   90.00
_cell.angle_beta   90.00
_cell.angle_gamma   90.00
#
_symmetry.space_group_name_H-M   'P 1'
#
loop_
_entity.id
_entity.type
_entity.pdbx_description
1 polymer ?
#
loop_
_entity_poly.entity_id
_entity_poly.type
_entity_poly.pdbx_seq_one_letter_code
_entity_poly.pdbx_strand_id
1 'polypeptide(L)'
;YSYYPGFITLTLASAAVIAITYVGTTVAAIVLPYRKRELFNASPVSRYTIGGIPAITISGVIFLLFLLYNIYMWSVDAVYGLNSPLSAIYMLSLYILAIFLYFGFKRYRRRQGIDINMAYQEIPVE
;
A
#
# COMPACT_ATOMS: atom_id res chain seq x y z
N TYR A 1 -5.07 29.31 10.89
CA TYR A 1 -6.26 28.58 10.39
C TYR A 1 -6.71 29.25 9.11
N SER A 2 -6.56 28.60 7.95
CA SER A 2 -6.88 29.20 6.65
C SER A 2 -8.34 28.92 6.30
N TYR A 3 -9.18 29.96 6.23
CA TYR A 3 -10.62 29.93 5.98
C TYR A 3 -10.95 29.80 4.48
N TYR A 4 -10.26 28.94 3.74
CA TYR A 4 -10.64 28.62 2.37
C TYR A 4 -11.64 27.45 2.36
N PRO A 5 -12.88 27.63 1.88
CA PRO A 5 -13.84 26.54 1.71
C PRO A 5 -13.21 25.43 0.85
N GLY A 6 -13.11 24.22 1.39
CA GLY A 6 -12.50 23.05 0.71
C GLY A 6 -11.07 22.69 1.12
N PHE A 7 -10.34 23.54 1.86
CA PHE A 7 -8.98 23.21 2.32
C PHE A 7 -8.95 22.01 3.28
N ILE A 8 -9.95 21.91 4.16
CA ILE A 8 -10.14 20.76 5.06
C ILE A 8 -10.43 19.49 4.24
N THR A 9 -11.25 19.57 3.20
CA THR A 9 -11.58 18.43 2.33
C THR A 9 -10.36 17.92 1.55
N LEU A 10 -9.49 18.83 1.05
CA LEU A 10 -8.26 18.46 0.34
C LEU A 10 -7.23 17.77 1.25
N THR A 11 -7.10 18.25 2.49
CA THR A 11 -6.19 17.62 3.47
C THR A 11 -6.71 16.26 3.93
N LEU A 12 -8.03 16.10 4.11
CA LEU A 12 -8.66 14.80 4.37
C LEU A 12 -8.49 13.81 3.20
N ALA A 13 -8.68 14.28 1.96
CA ALA A 13 -8.46 13.47 0.76
C ALA A 13 -7.01 12.97 0.64
N SER A 14 -6.04 13.80 1.03
CA SER A 14 -4.62 13.44 1.03
C SER A 14 -4.30 12.28 1.99
N ALA A 15 -4.90 12.28 3.19
CA ALA A 15 -4.76 11.18 4.14
C ALA A 15 -5.32 9.86 3.58
N ALA A 16 -6.41 9.93 2.82
CA ALA A 16 -7.03 8.77 2.19
C ALA A 16 -6.13 8.11 1.13
N VAL A 17 -5.49 8.91 0.29
CA VAL A 17 -4.55 8.41 -0.72
C VAL A 17 -3.34 7.70 -0.08
N ILE A 18 -2.80 8.30 0.98
CA ILE A 18 -1.66 7.74 1.72
C ILE A 18 -2.04 6.38 2.33
N ALA A 19 -3.19 6.29 2.99
CA ALA A 19 -3.67 5.05 3.59
C ALA A 19 -3.81 3.92 2.56
N ILE A 20 -4.35 4.20 1.38
CA ILE A 20 -4.50 3.20 0.31
C ILE A 20 -3.14 2.74 -0.21
N THR A 21 -2.16 3.63 -0.30
CA THR A 21 -0.79 3.27 -0.70
C THR A 21 -0.15 2.32 0.32
N TYR A 22 -0.38 2.57 1.62
CA TYR A 22 0.14 1.71 2.69
C TYR A 22 -0.52 0.34 2.76
N VAL A 23 -1.71 0.13 2.18
CA VAL A 23 -2.33 -1.21 2.12
C VAL A 23 -1.40 -2.19 1.41
N GLY A 24 -0.86 -1.82 0.24
CA GLY A 24 0.04 -2.68 -0.53
C GLY A 24 1.32 -3.05 0.24
N THR A 25 1.95 -2.04 0.86
CA THR A 25 3.16 -2.23 1.68
C THR A 25 2.89 -3.10 2.89
N THR A 26 1.74 -2.91 3.55
CA THR A 26 1.36 -3.68 4.73
C THR A 26 1.12 -5.15 4.38
N VAL A 27 0.42 -5.43 3.27
CA VAL A 27 0.23 -6.80 2.77
C VAL A 27 1.58 -7.44 2.43
N ALA A 28 2.49 -6.71 1.78
CA ALA A 28 3.83 -7.22 1.51
C ALA A 28 4.58 -7.57 2.81
N ALA A 29 4.50 -6.73 3.85
CA ALA A 29 5.12 -6.97 5.14
C ALA A 29 4.52 -8.18 5.88
N ILE A 30 3.20 -8.38 5.82
CA ILE A 30 2.51 -9.53 6.42
C ILE A 30 2.99 -10.84 5.79
N VAL A 31 3.13 -10.87 4.46
CA VAL A 31 3.47 -12.06 3.68
C VAL A 31 4.99 -12.34 3.65
N LEU A 32 5.82 -11.31 3.88
CA LEU A 32 7.28 -11.40 3.82
C LEU A 32 7.88 -12.59 4.59
N PRO A 33 7.51 -12.84 5.86
CA PRO A 33 8.08 -13.95 6.63
C PRO A 33 7.74 -15.33 6.05
N TYR A 34 6.67 -15.45 5.27
CA TYR A 34 6.22 -16.73 4.70
C TYR A 34 6.74 -16.94 3.29
N ARG A 35 6.89 -15.87 2.50
CA ARG A 35 7.30 -15.94 1.09
C ARG A 35 8.80 -15.81 0.89
N LYS A 36 9.50 -15.06 1.74
CA LYS A 36 10.96 -14.91 1.71
C LYS A 36 11.56 -15.16 3.10
N ARG A 37 11.42 -16.40 3.56
CA ARG A 37 11.87 -16.85 4.90
C ARG A 37 13.34 -16.58 5.15
N GLU A 38 14.21 -16.87 4.19
CA GLU A 38 15.66 -16.67 4.32
C GLU A 38 16.01 -15.19 4.53
N LEU A 39 15.46 -14.32 3.68
CA LEU A 39 15.61 -12.86 3.82
C LEU A 39 15.06 -12.35 5.15
N PHE A 40 13.90 -12.86 5.57
CA PHE A 40 13.31 -12.48 6.85
C PHE A 40 14.19 -12.90 8.02
N ASN A 41 14.67 -14.16 8.02
CA ASN A 41 15.54 -14.72 9.07
C ASN A 41 16.90 -14.03 9.15
N ALA A 42 17.44 -13.54 8.03
CA ALA A 42 18.65 -12.72 8.01
C ALA A 42 18.45 -11.34 8.69
N SER A 43 17.21 -10.86 8.81
CA SER A 43 16.91 -9.56 9.42
C SER A 43 16.82 -9.64 10.96
N PRO A 44 17.20 -8.56 11.69
CA PRO A 44 17.02 -8.49 13.16
C PRO A 44 15.57 -8.61 13.62
N VAL A 45 14.61 -8.29 12.73
CA VAL A 45 13.17 -8.35 13.01
C VAL A 45 12.68 -9.79 13.21
N SER A 46 13.38 -10.80 12.66
CA SER A 46 13.02 -12.22 12.82
C SER A 46 13.03 -12.72 14.27
N ARG A 47 13.78 -12.05 15.15
CA ARG A 47 13.89 -12.39 16.57
C ARG A 47 12.61 -12.09 17.35
N TYR A 48 11.77 -11.19 16.84
CA TYR A 48 10.51 -10.80 17.48
C TYR A 48 9.38 -11.70 16.99
N THR A 49 9.09 -12.74 17.79
CA THR A 49 7.94 -13.62 17.56
C THR A 49 7.07 -13.64 18.82
N ILE A 50 5.75 -13.71 18.61
CA ILE A 50 4.76 -13.81 19.69
C ILE A 50 3.96 -15.07 19.41
N GLY A 51 4.07 -16.07 20.30
CA GLY A 51 3.37 -17.35 20.13
C GLY A 51 3.75 -18.12 18.86
N GLY A 52 4.99 -17.97 18.37
CA GLY A 52 5.46 -18.61 17.13
C GLY A 52 5.09 -17.88 15.84
N ILE A 53 4.36 -16.77 15.92
CA ILE A 53 4.03 -15.90 14.78
C ILE A 53 4.97 -14.69 14.76
N PRO A 54 5.55 -14.31 13.60
CA PRO A 54 6.34 -13.10 13.47
C PRO A 54 5.57 -11.85 13.91
N ALA A 55 6.17 -11.03 14.77
CA ALA A 55 5.53 -9.81 15.28
C ALA A 55 5.15 -8.84 14.15
N ILE A 56 5.93 -8.80 13.06
CA ILE A 56 5.63 -8.01 11.85
C ILE A 56 4.33 -8.43 11.16
N THR A 57 3.98 -9.72 11.19
CA THR A 57 2.73 -10.22 10.62
C THR A 57 1.56 -9.76 11.49
N ILE A 58 1.70 -9.87 12.82
CA ILE A 58 0.65 -9.46 13.77
C ILE A 58 0.39 -7.95 13.67
N SER A 59 1.45 -7.14 13.76
CA SER A 59 1.33 -5.68 13.65
C SER A 59 0.82 -5.26 12.28
N GLY A 60 1.27 -5.93 11.22
CA GLY A 60 0.78 -5.72 9.86
C GLY A 60 -0.71 -6.02 9.74
N VAL A 61 -1.21 -7.13 10.30
CA VAL A 61 -2.65 -7.47 10.26
C VAL A 61 -3.48 -6.44 11.02
N ILE A 62 -3.06 -6.05 12.22
CA ILE A 62 -3.76 -5.02 13.00
C ILE A 62 -3.80 -3.70 12.23
N PHE A 63 -2.67 -3.29 11.66
CA PHE A 63 -2.58 -2.07 10.87
C PHE A 63 -3.43 -2.15 9.59
N LEU A 64 -3.46 -3.29 8.91
CA LEU A 64 -4.30 -3.51 7.73
C LEU A 64 -5.78 -3.38 8.08
N LEU A 65 -6.23 -3.97 9.18
CA LEU A 65 -7.62 -3.84 9.67
C LEU A 65 -7.95 -2.37 9.97
N PHE A 66 -7.04 -1.64 10.61
CA PHE A 66 -7.21 -0.21 10.84
C PHE A 66 -7.32 0.60 9.55
N LEU A 67 -6.47 0.32 8.55
CA LEU A 67 -6.54 0.97 7.24
C LEU A 67 -7.87 0.69 6.53
N LEU A 68 -8.33 -0.57 6.55
CA LEU A 68 -9.62 -0.95 5.95
C LEU A 68 -10.79 -0.26 6.64
N TYR A 69 -10.76 -0.15 7.97
CA TYR A 69 -11.75 0.58 8.74
C TYR A 69 -11.79 2.07 8.36
N ASN A 70 -10.63 2.72 8.22
CA ASN A 70 -10.56 4.12 7.79
C ASN A 70 -11.12 4.31 6.37
N ILE A 71 -10.75 3.44 5.43
CA ILE A 71 -11.25 3.48 4.05
C ILE A 71 -12.78 3.33 4.04
N TYR A 72 -13.33 2.41 4.83
CA TYR A 72 -14.77 2.25 4.98
C TYR A 72 -15.42 3.52 5.54
N MET A 73 -14.88 4.06 6.64
CA MET A 73 -15.43 5.24 7.30
C MET A 73 -15.41 6.47 6.38
N TRP A 74 -14.32 6.68 5.63
CA TRP A 74 -14.24 7.75 4.62
C TRP A 74 -15.19 7.56 3.44
N SER A 75 -15.56 6.32 3.13
CA SER A 75 -16.48 6.01 2.03
C SER A 75 -17.94 6.18 2.42
N VAL A 76 -18.29 5.99 3.70
CA VAL A 76 -19.69 5.98 4.17
C VAL A 76 -20.06 7.25 4.91
N ASP A 77 -19.16 7.83 5.70
CA ASP A 77 -19.49 8.96 6.55
C ASP A 77 -19.29 10.30 5.80
N ALA A 78 -20.38 11.05 5.68
CA ALA A 78 -20.43 12.34 4.99
C ALA A 78 -19.54 13.40 5.66
N VAL A 79 -19.18 13.22 6.94
CA VAL A 79 -18.29 14.11 7.70
C VAL A 79 -16.91 14.26 7.01
N TYR A 80 -16.45 13.23 6.31
CA TYR A 80 -15.14 13.24 5.65
C TYR A 80 -15.16 13.93 4.28
N GLY A 81 -16.32 14.30 3.75
CA GLY A 81 -16.46 14.99 2.46
C GLY A 81 -16.01 14.19 1.23
N LEU A 82 -15.73 12.89 1.41
CA LEU A 82 -15.28 11.96 0.36
C LEU A 82 -16.41 11.06 -0.15
N ASN A 83 -17.54 11.01 0.55
CA ASN A 83 -18.76 10.30 0.14
C ASN A 83 -19.52 11.09 -0.95
N SER A 84 -18.89 11.24 -2.11
CA SER A 84 -19.53 11.70 -3.33
C SER A 84 -19.26 10.67 -4.43
N PRO A 85 -20.27 10.27 -5.21
CA PRO A 85 -20.10 9.36 -6.35
C PRO A 85 -18.99 9.83 -7.32
N LEU A 86 -18.85 11.16 -7.46
CA LEU A 86 -17.84 11.76 -8.33
C LEU A 86 -16.42 11.58 -7.77
N SER A 87 -16.23 11.72 -6.45
CA SER A 87 -14.96 11.46 -5.78
C SER A 87 -14.56 9.98 -5.88
N ALA A 88 -15.52 9.06 -5.73
CA ALA A 88 -15.29 7.63 -5.87
C ALA A 88 -14.86 7.26 -7.31
N ILE A 89 -15.56 7.79 -8.33
CA ILE A 89 -15.20 7.58 -9.74
C ILE A 89 -13.81 8.15 -10.04
N TYR A 90 -13.49 9.34 -9.52
CA TYR A 90 -12.18 9.96 -9.70
C TYR A 90 -11.05 9.11 -9.10
N MET A 91 -11.20 8.65 -7.85
CA MET A 91 -10.22 7.76 -7.21
C MET A 91 -10.07 6.43 -7.96
N LEU A 92 -11.18 5.79 -8.33
CA LEU A 92 -11.15 4.53 -9.08
C LEU A 92 -10.43 4.72 -10.42
N SER A 93 -10.70 5.82 -11.12
CA SER A 93 -10.07 6.16 -12.40
C SER A 93 -8.56 6.35 -12.26
N LEU A 94 -8.11 7.02 -11.19
CA LEU A 94 -6.68 7.17 -10.90
C LEU A 94 -5.99 5.83 -10.60
N TYR A 95 -6.62 4.93 -9.84
CA TYR A 95 -6.06 3.60 -9.58
C TYR A 95 -5.99 2.75 -10.85
N ILE A 96 -7.04 2.79 -11.68
CA ILE A 96 -7.06 2.12 -12.97
C ILE A 96 -5.95 2.67 -13.89
N LEU A 97 -5.80 3.99 -13.96
CA LEU A 97 -4.72 4.64 -14.72
C LEU A 97 -3.35 4.21 -14.22
N ALA A 98 -3.13 4.15 -12.90
CA ALA A 98 -1.87 3.69 -12.32
C ALA A 98 -1.54 2.24 -12.71
N ILE A 99 -2.56 1.36 -12.71
CA ILE A 99 -2.42 -0.03 -13.17
C ILE A 99 -2.03 -0.07 -14.65
N PHE A 100 -2.74 0.67 -15.50
CA PHE A 100 -2.44 0.73 -16.93
C PHE A 100 -1.04 1.27 -17.21
N LEU A 101 -0.61 2.33 -16.51
CA LEU A 101 0.74 2.87 -16.61
C LEU A 101 1.78 1.83 -16.19
N TYR A 102 1.59 1.15 -15.05
CA TYR A 102 2.52 0.11 -14.59
C TYR A 102 2.70 -0.99 -15.65
N PHE A 103 1.59 -1.55 -16.17
CA PHE A 103 1.67 -2.62 -17.18
C PHE A 103 2.18 -2.11 -18.54
N GLY A 104 1.82 -0.88 -18.92
CA GLY A 104 2.32 -0.22 -20.12
C GLY A 104 3.83 -0.04 -20.09
N PHE A 105 4.36 0.57 -19.01
CA PHE A 105 5.80 0.73 -18.80
C PHE A 105 6.51 -0.60 -18.64
N LYS A 106 5.91 -1.59 -17.95
CA LYS A 106 6.47 -2.93 -17.82
C LYS A 106 6.62 -3.60 -19.19
N ARG A 107 5.61 -3.51 -20.06
CA ARG A 107 5.66 -4.09 -21.40
C ARG A 107 6.62 -3.32 -22.32
N TYR A 108 6.68 -2.00 -22.20
CA TYR A 108 7.61 -1.16 -22.94
C TYR A 108 9.07 -1.46 -22.58
N ARG A 109 9.41 -1.53 -21.29
CA ARG A 109 10.77 -1.86 -20.81
C ARG A 109 11.19 -3.29 -21.15
N ARG A 110 10.25 -4.25 -21.17
CA ARG A 110 10.53 -5.61 -21.65
C ARG A 110 11.00 -5.64 -23.11
N ARG A 111 10.51 -4.70 -23.95
CA ARG A 111 10.98 -4.57 -25.35
C ARG A 111 12.36 -3.94 -25.47
N GLN A 112 12.85 -3.26 -24.43
CA GLN A 112 14.19 -2.67 -24.36
C GLN A 112 15.25 -3.64 -23.79
N GLY A 113 14.89 -4.90 -23.57
CA GLY A 113 15.80 -5.89 -22.99
C GLY A 113 16.04 -5.73 -21.47
N ILE A 114 15.35 -4.80 -20.81
CA ILE A 114 15.41 -4.66 -19.36
C ILE A 114 14.45 -5.67 -18.73
N ASP A 115 14.99 -6.76 -18.21
CA ASP A 115 14.21 -7.67 -17.38
C ASP A 115 14.03 -7.06 -15.99
N ILE A 116 12.89 -6.39 -15.80
CA ILE A 116 12.49 -5.83 -14.51
C ILE A 116 12.44 -6.93 -13.43
N ASN A 117 12.30 -8.20 -13.79
CA ASN A 117 12.32 -9.31 -12.83
C ASN A 117 13.75 -9.67 -12.39
N MET A 118 14.79 -9.43 -13.21
CA MET A 118 16.20 -9.66 -12.83
C MET A 118 16.69 -8.66 -11.77
N ALA A 119 16.17 -7.44 -11.74
CA ALA A 119 16.51 -6.47 -10.70
C ALA A 119 16.12 -6.94 -9.28
N TYR A 120 15.25 -7.94 -9.17
CA TYR A 120 14.84 -8.56 -7.90
C TYR A 120 15.50 -9.92 -7.64
N GLN A 121 16.33 -10.41 -8.58
CA GLN A 121 17.21 -11.56 -8.41
C GLN A 121 18.55 -11.07 -7.89
N GLU A 122 18.58 -10.81 -6.58
CA GLU A 122 19.72 -10.82 -5.65
C GLU A 122 21.03 -10.10 -6.06
N ILE A 123 21.41 -9.10 -5.24
CA ILE A 123 22.82 -8.92 -4.92
C ILE A 123 23.18 -10.17 -4.12
N PRO A 124 24.18 -10.96 -4.53
CA PRO A 124 24.57 -12.16 -3.80
C PRO A 124 24.86 -11.77 -2.34
N VAL A 125 24.08 -12.32 -1.43
CA VAL A 125 24.45 -12.32 -0.01
C VAL A 125 25.45 -13.44 0.15
N GLU A 126 26.72 -13.06 0.22
CA GLU A 126 27.78 -13.93 0.75
C GLU A 126 27.45 -14.35 2.19
#